data_AF-A0A4U7C877-F1
#
_entry.id   AF-A0A4U7C877-F1
#
_cell.length_a   1.000
_cell.length_b   1.000
_cell.length_c   1.000
_cell.angle_alpha   90.00
_cell.angle_beta   90.00
_cell.angle_gamma   90.00
#
_symmetry.space_group_name_H-M   'P 1'
#
loop_
_entity.id
_entity.type
_entity.pdbx_description
1 polymer ?
#
loop_
_entity_poly.entity_id
_entity_poly.type
_entity_poly.pdbx_seq_one_letter_code
_entity_poly.pdbx_strand_id
1 'polypeptide(L)'
;MVSRILVPMDDSDHSVEALAYALDSFPEADVTVLHVVGVPSSMFGEATDLALADDIDEAAAERAEPAFERARAAAAERGREIDTVVGIGHPARNIINRAGDYDTVVIGAHGADRRRMTRRFLVGNVAETVARRSPVPVTIVR
;
A
#
# COMPACT_ATOMS: atom_id res chain seq x y z
N MET A 1 -12.38 14.19 13.54
CA MET A 1 -11.74 13.01 14.17
C MET A 1 -11.39 12.07 13.02
N VAL A 2 -10.19 11.50 13.00
CA VAL A 2 -9.79 10.52 11.97
C VAL A 2 -10.41 9.19 12.35
N SER A 3 -11.24 8.63 11.48
CA SER A 3 -12.03 7.41 11.71
C SER A 3 -11.67 6.30 10.73
N ARG A 4 -11.31 6.65 9.48
CA ARG A 4 -10.94 5.67 8.45
C ARG A 4 -9.59 6.03 7.84
N ILE A 5 -8.66 5.07 7.83
CA ILE A 5 -7.29 5.27 7.39
C ILE A 5 -6.96 4.28 6.28
N LEU A 6 -6.42 4.81 5.18
CA LEU A 6 -5.87 3.98 4.11
C LEU A 6 -4.36 3.84 4.31
N VAL A 7 -3.89 2.59 4.36
CA VAL A 7 -2.46 2.26 4.46
C VAL A 7 -2.03 1.45 3.25
N PRO A 8 -1.42 2.09 2.23
CA PRO A 8 -0.84 1.37 1.11
C PRO A 8 0.39 0.58 1.54
N MET A 9 0.42 -0.72 1.24
CA MET A 9 1.49 -1.61 1.64
C MET A 9 2.04 -2.42 0.46
N ASP A 10 3.36 -2.55 0.40
CA ASP A 10 4.08 -3.46 -0.47
C ASP A 10 4.95 -4.41 0.36
N ASP A 11 5.90 -5.09 -0.25
CA ASP A 11 6.78 -6.03 0.45
C ASP A 11 7.94 -5.35 1.20
N SER A 12 7.90 -4.03 1.39
CA SER A 12 8.95 -3.31 2.11
C SER A 12 8.73 -3.25 3.62
N ASP A 13 9.83 -3.08 4.35
CA ASP A 13 9.78 -2.88 5.81
C ASP A 13 9.16 -1.51 6.15
N HIS A 14 9.38 -0.50 5.31
CA HIS A 14 8.82 0.83 5.48
C HIS A 14 7.29 0.86 5.40
N SER A 15 6.66 -0.02 4.62
CA SER A 15 5.21 -0.14 4.64
C SER A 15 4.68 -0.81 5.91
N VAL A 16 5.45 -1.71 6.53
CA VAL A 16 5.11 -2.25 7.86
C VAL A 16 5.22 -1.16 8.93
N GLU A 17 6.26 -0.34 8.88
CA GLU A 17 6.42 0.82 9.78
C GLU A 17 5.28 1.82 9.62
N ALA A 18 4.81 2.05 8.39
CA ALA A 18 3.66 2.90 8.13
C ALA A 18 2.37 2.36 8.76
N LEU A 19 2.12 1.04 8.65
CA LEU A 19 0.99 0.39 9.30
C LEU A 19 1.09 0.47 10.83
N ALA A 20 2.26 0.17 11.39
CA ALA A 20 2.53 0.29 12.82
C ALA A 20 2.23 1.71 13.33
N TYR A 21 2.74 2.73 12.64
CA TYR A 21 2.46 4.12 12.98
C TYR A 21 0.97 4.46 12.94
N ALA A 22 0.24 3.99 11.91
CA ALA A 22 -1.20 4.21 11.79
C ALA A 22 -1.97 3.59 12.97
N LEU A 23 -1.66 2.34 13.32
CA LEU A 23 -2.30 1.63 14.42
C LEU A 23 -2.02 2.29 15.78
N ASP A 24 -0.77 2.72 16.01
CA ASP A 24 -0.33 3.34 17.26
C ASP A 24 -0.87 4.78 17.43
N SER A 25 -0.94 5.54 16.34
CA SER A 25 -1.37 6.95 16.38
C SER A 25 -2.89 7.12 16.38
N PHE A 26 -3.62 6.12 15.88
CA PHE A 26 -5.08 6.16 15.72
C PHE A 26 -5.72 4.89 16.31
N PRO A 27 -5.78 4.79 17.66
CA PRO A 27 -6.21 3.59 18.37
C PRO A 27 -7.67 3.18 18.08
N GLU A 28 -8.53 4.13 17.70
CA GLU A 28 -9.96 3.92 17.47
C GLU A 28 -10.37 3.96 15.99
N ALA A 29 -9.41 4.16 15.08
CA ALA A 29 -9.71 4.24 13.65
C ALA A 29 -9.75 2.85 12.99
N ASP A 30 -10.65 2.69 12.03
CA ASP A 30 -10.65 1.55 11.11
C ASP A 30 -9.52 1.73 10.10
N VAL A 31 -8.68 0.70 9.98
CA VAL A 31 -7.50 0.71 9.11
C VAL A 31 -7.72 -0.26 7.96
N THR A 32 -7.68 0.26 6.73
CA THR A 32 -7.67 -0.57 5.53
C THR A 32 -6.29 -0.59 4.90
N VAL A 33 -5.73 -1.80 4.76
CA VAL A 33 -4.48 -2.03 4.05
C VAL A 33 -4.77 -2.28 2.57
N LEU A 34 -4.15 -1.47 1.72
CA LEU A 34 -4.25 -1.60 0.26
C LEU A 34 -2.94 -2.17 -0.29
N HIS A 35 -3.00 -3.35 -0.90
CA HIS A 35 -1.90 -3.87 -1.70
C HIS A 35 -2.24 -3.75 -3.19
N VAL A 36 -1.29 -3.26 -4.00
CA VAL A 36 -1.51 -3.09 -5.44
C VAL A 36 -0.63 -4.04 -6.23
N VAL A 37 -1.26 -5.03 -6.84
CA VAL A 37 -0.62 -5.95 -7.77
C VAL A 37 -0.45 -5.24 -9.10
N GLY A 38 0.80 -5.09 -9.55
CA GLY A 38 1.08 -4.49 -10.85
C GLY A 38 0.50 -5.34 -11.99
N VAL A 39 -0.19 -4.72 -12.93
CA VAL A 39 -0.42 -5.36 -14.24
C VAL A 39 0.82 -5.21 -15.11
N PRO A 40 1.17 -6.23 -15.90
CA PRO A 40 2.34 -6.18 -16.75
C PRO A 40 2.25 -5.02 -17.75
N SER A 41 3.30 -4.22 -17.80
CA SER A 41 3.61 -3.47 -19.02
C SER A 41 4.16 -4.46 -20.04
N SER A 42 3.83 -4.31 -21.32
CA SER A 42 4.23 -5.19 -22.44
C SER A 42 5.75 -5.29 -22.71
N MET A 43 6.60 -4.90 -21.75
CA MET A 43 8.05 -4.76 -21.87
C MET A 43 8.87 -5.65 -20.93
N PHE A 44 8.28 -6.34 -19.94
CA PHE A 44 9.06 -7.18 -19.00
C PHE A 44 8.45 -8.57 -18.83
N GLY A 45 9.22 -9.60 -19.15
CA GLY A 45 8.81 -11.00 -19.35
C GLY A 45 8.47 -11.83 -18.12
N GLU A 46 8.37 -11.24 -16.92
CA GLU A 46 7.77 -11.92 -15.73
C GLU A 46 6.22 -11.86 -15.76
N ALA A 47 5.67 -11.42 -16.90
CA ALA A 47 4.31 -10.97 -17.16
C ALA A 47 3.28 -12.05 -17.54
N THR A 48 3.66 -13.32 -17.65
CA THR A 48 2.78 -14.30 -18.31
C THR A 48 1.64 -14.79 -17.42
N ASP A 49 1.82 -14.93 -16.11
CA ASP A 49 0.83 -15.64 -15.28
C ASP A 49 -0.47 -14.86 -15.01
N LEU A 50 -0.44 -13.54 -14.80
CA LEU A 50 -1.66 -12.76 -14.53
C LEU A 50 -2.47 -12.48 -15.82
N ALA A 51 -1.79 -12.34 -16.96
CA ALA A 51 -2.42 -12.06 -18.25
C ALA A 51 -2.97 -13.32 -18.95
N LEU A 52 -2.50 -14.50 -18.52
CA LEU A 52 -2.98 -15.81 -18.98
C LEU A 52 -3.97 -16.46 -18.00
N ALA A 53 -4.25 -15.82 -16.86
CA ALA A 53 -5.23 -16.31 -15.90
C ALA A 53 -6.65 -16.16 -16.46
N ASP A 54 -7.46 -17.21 -16.31
CA ASP A 54 -8.89 -17.18 -16.65
C ASP A 54 -9.67 -16.22 -15.72
N ASP A 55 -9.17 -16.01 -14.49
CA ASP A 55 -9.66 -15.04 -13.52
C ASP A 55 -8.51 -14.17 -12.98
N ILE A 56 -8.46 -12.91 -13.43
CA ILE A 56 -7.43 -11.94 -13.05
C ILE A 56 -7.58 -11.53 -11.58
N ASP A 57 -8.80 -11.52 -11.04
CA ASP A 57 -9.07 -11.07 -9.67
C ASP A 57 -8.59 -12.13 -8.67
N GLU A 58 -8.84 -13.42 -8.93
CA GLU A 58 -8.32 -14.52 -8.11
C GLU A 58 -6.79 -14.53 -8.08
N ALA A 59 -6.16 -14.44 -9.25
CA ALA A 59 -4.70 -14.43 -9.36
C ALA A 59 -4.04 -13.16 -8.76
N ALA A 60 -4.78 -12.05 -8.66
CA ALA A 60 -4.34 -10.86 -7.94
C ALA A 60 -4.49 -11.02 -6.42
N ALA A 61 -5.57 -11.67 -5.96
CA ALA A 61 -5.77 -11.97 -4.55
C ALA A 61 -4.65 -12.88 -4.01
N GLU A 62 -4.33 -13.97 -4.72
CA GLU A 62 -3.23 -14.87 -4.36
C GLU A 62 -1.88 -14.15 -4.26
N ARG A 63 -1.61 -13.21 -5.18
CA ARG A 63 -0.37 -12.41 -5.17
C ARG A 63 -0.31 -11.41 -4.03
N ALA A 64 -1.45 -10.89 -3.59
CA ALA A 64 -1.52 -9.93 -2.50
C ALA A 64 -1.41 -10.59 -1.12
N GLU A 65 -1.70 -11.88 -1.03
CA GLU A 65 -1.81 -12.60 0.24
C GLU A 65 -0.55 -12.51 1.13
N PRO A 66 0.69 -12.63 0.61
CA PRO A 66 1.89 -12.47 1.44
C PRO A 66 2.01 -11.09 2.09
N ALA A 67 1.60 -10.03 1.39
CA ALA A 67 1.60 -8.67 1.94
C ALA A 67 0.52 -8.53 3.03
N PHE A 68 -0.65 -9.14 2.84
CA PHE A 68 -1.71 -9.14 3.84
C PHE A 68 -1.40 -9.97 5.08
N GLU A 69 -0.73 -11.11 4.94
CA GLU A 69 -0.27 -11.91 6.08
C GLU A 69 0.69 -11.10 6.96
N ARG A 70 1.63 -10.35 6.35
CA ARG A 70 2.52 -9.43 7.08
C ARG A 70 1.74 -8.31 7.78
N ALA A 71 0.74 -7.75 7.11
CA ALA A 71 -0.09 -6.70 7.68
C ALA A 71 -0.89 -7.20 8.88
N ARG A 72 -1.53 -8.38 8.76
CA ARG A 72 -2.30 -9.01 9.84
C ARG A 72 -1.41 -9.37 11.02
N ALA A 73 -0.20 -9.87 10.78
CA ALA A 73 0.77 -10.12 11.85
C ALA A 73 1.12 -8.84 12.63
N ALA A 74 1.46 -7.75 11.93
CA ALA A 74 1.79 -6.47 12.56
C ALA A 74 0.61 -5.85 13.33
N ALA A 75 -0.62 -6.07 12.87
CA ALA A 75 -1.83 -5.65 13.55
C ALA A 75 -2.13 -6.51 14.79
N ALA A 76 -1.95 -7.84 14.68
CA ALA A 76 -2.14 -8.78 15.79
C ALA A 76 -1.19 -8.51 16.97
N GLU A 77 0.06 -8.11 16.70
CA GLU A 77 1.01 -7.67 17.74
C GLU A 77 0.48 -6.49 18.57
N ARG A 78 -0.46 -5.71 18.02
CA ARG A 78 -1.12 -4.56 18.66
C ARG A 78 -2.53 -4.86 19.14
N GLY A 79 -3.00 -6.11 18.99
CA GLY A 79 -4.38 -6.49 19.30
C GLY A 79 -5.41 -5.75 18.45
N ARG A 80 -5.06 -5.45 17.19
CA ARG A 80 -5.91 -4.70 16.25
C ARG A 80 -6.33 -5.59 15.07
N GLU A 81 -7.54 -5.35 14.59
CA GLU A 81 -8.03 -5.88 13.32
C GLU A 81 -7.82 -4.83 12.21
N ILE A 82 -7.69 -5.31 10.98
CA ILE A 82 -7.52 -4.48 9.79
C ILE A 82 -8.37 -5.04 8.65
N ASP A 83 -8.84 -4.16 7.78
CA ASP A 83 -9.40 -4.54 6.49
C ASP A 83 -8.29 -4.66 5.44
N THR A 84 -8.50 -5.48 4.42
CA THR A 84 -7.55 -5.67 3.31
C THR A 84 -8.24 -5.50 1.97
N VAL A 85 -7.63 -4.74 1.07
CA VAL A 85 -8.14 -4.50 -0.29
C VAL A 85 -7.03 -4.70 -1.31
N VAL A 86 -7.35 -5.42 -2.39
CA VAL A 86 -6.45 -5.59 -3.53
C VAL A 86 -6.76 -4.51 -4.58
N GLY A 87 -5.72 -3.84 -5.06
CA GLY A 87 -5.75 -2.99 -6.24
C GLY A 87 -4.98 -3.65 -7.38
N ILE A 88 -5.38 -3.37 -8.62
CA ILE A 88 -4.70 -3.89 -9.81
C ILE A 88 -4.16 -2.71 -10.63
N GLY A 89 -2.91 -2.81 -11.08
CA GLY A 89 -2.25 -1.81 -11.92
C GLY A 89 -1.35 -0.83 -11.18
N HIS A 90 -1.47 0.47 -11.46
CA HIS A 90 -0.50 1.44 -10.98
C HIS A 90 -0.76 1.82 -9.50
N PRO A 91 0.22 1.66 -8.58
CA PRO A 91 0.02 1.90 -7.15
C PRO A 91 -0.51 3.29 -6.83
N ALA A 92 0.17 4.35 -7.30
CA ALA A 92 -0.24 5.72 -7.02
C ALA A 92 -1.68 6.03 -7.50
N ARG A 93 -2.13 5.48 -8.64
CA ARG A 93 -3.49 5.70 -9.13
C ARG A 93 -4.51 4.99 -8.25
N ASN A 94 -4.24 3.73 -7.88
CA ASN A 94 -5.12 2.96 -7.00
C ASN A 94 -5.30 3.64 -5.63
N ILE A 95 -4.21 4.20 -5.09
CA ILE A 95 -4.22 4.94 -3.82
C ILE A 95 -5.04 6.23 -3.97
N ILE A 96 -4.70 7.10 -4.94
CA ILE A 96 -5.37 8.39 -5.12
C ILE A 96 -6.87 8.23 -5.39
N ASN A 97 -7.26 7.25 -6.20
CA ASN A 97 -8.66 7.02 -6.56
C ASN A 97 -9.51 6.56 -5.36
N ARG A 98 -8.91 5.88 -4.38
CA ARG A 98 -9.61 5.42 -3.16
C ARG A 98 -9.49 6.40 -2.00
N ALA A 99 -8.46 7.25 -1.99
CA ALA A 99 -8.14 8.11 -0.86
C ALA A 99 -9.29 9.04 -0.43
N GLY A 100 -10.20 9.41 -1.34
CA GLY A 100 -11.38 10.22 -1.02
C GLY A 100 -12.40 9.53 -0.10
N ASP A 101 -12.34 8.20 0.01
CA ASP A 101 -13.20 7.41 0.90
C ASP A 101 -12.60 7.27 2.31
N TYR A 102 -11.47 7.92 2.59
CA TYR A 102 -10.76 7.85 3.87
C TYR A 102 -10.49 9.25 4.42
N ASP A 103 -10.16 9.35 5.69
CA ASP A 103 -9.84 10.65 6.31
C ASP A 103 -8.37 11.03 6.13
N THR A 104 -7.50 10.04 5.93
CA THR A 104 -6.05 10.23 5.73
C THR A 104 -5.43 9.01 5.07
N VAL A 105 -4.29 9.21 4.41
CA VAL A 105 -3.42 8.14 3.90
C VAL A 105 -2.14 8.11 4.72
N VAL A 106 -1.76 6.93 5.23
CA VAL A 106 -0.45 6.72 5.86
C VAL A 106 0.38 5.81 4.97
N ILE A 107 1.52 6.30 4.48
CA ILE A 107 2.34 5.58 3.50
C ILE A 107 3.82 5.57 3.91
N GLY A 108 4.50 4.45 3.65
CA GLY A 108 5.95 4.35 3.83
C GLY A 108 6.69 5.27 2.87
N ALA A 109 7.83 5.81 3.33
CA ALA A 109 8.66 6.70 2.52
C ALA A 109 9.27 6.00 1.32
N HIS A 110 9.52 4.69 1.38
CA HIS A 110 10.05 3.91 0.26
C HIS A 110 9.27 2.61 0.11
N GLY A 111 9.33 2.05 -1.11
CA GLY A 111 8.81 0.72 -1.41
C GLY A 111 9.92 -0.31 -1.64
N ALA A 112 9.57 -1.50 -2.11
CA ALA A 112 10.50 -2.63 -2.31
C ALA A 112 11.62 -2.35 -3.35
N ASP A 113 11.43 -1.36 -4.20
CA ASP A 113 12.29 -1.04 -5.34
C ASP A 113 13.51 -0.18 -4.92
N ARG A 114 14.43 -0.81 -4.17
CA ARG A 114 15.63 -0.21 -3.53
C ARG A 114 16.68 0.36 -4.51
N ARG A 115 16.53 0.19 -5.83
CA ARG A 115 17.55 0.51 -6.84
C ARG A 115 17.66 1.99 -7.27
N ARG A 116 16.70 2.86 -6.89
CA ARG A 116 16.73 4.30 -7.23
C ARG A 116 17.34 5.18 -6.13
N MET A 117 18.30 4.65 -5.38
CA MET A 117 18.94 5.33 -4.26
C MET A 117 20.11 6.21 -4.71
N THR A 118 19.85 7.36 -5.35
CA THR A 118 20.87 8.40 -5.47
C THR A 118 20.35 9.78 -5.02
N ARG A 119 20.97 10.25 -3.92
CA ARG A 119 21.11 11.63 -3.43
C ARG A 119 19.85 12.34 -2.89
N ARG A 120 19.81 12.39 -1.55
CA ARG A 120 19.36 13.52 -0.69
C ARG A 120 17.86 13.88 -0.66
N PHE A 121 17.00 13.23 -1.44
CA PHE A 121 15.54 13.35 -1.35
C PHE A 121 14.88 11.96 -1.24
N LEU A 122 14.73 11.50 0.01
CA LEU A 122 14.40 10.13 0.42
C LEU A 122 12.88 9.85 0.46
N VAL A 123 12.16 10.12 -0.63
CA VAL A 123 10.73 9.75 -0.77
C VAL A 123 10.57 9.04 -2.10
N GLY A 124 10.01 7.83 -2.07
CA GLY A 124 9.72 7.01 -3.23
C GLY A 124 8.69 7.67 -4.14
N ASN A 125 8.78 7.39 -5.44
CA ASN A 125 7.93 8.00 -6.47
C ASN A 125 6.42 7.86 -6.16
N VAL A 126 6.00 6.73 -5.57
CA VAL A 126 4.60 6.51 -5.17
C VAL A 126 4.20 7.46 -4.03
N ALA A 127 4.95 7.48 -2.93
CA ALA A 127 4.67 8.36 -1.79
C ALA A 127 4.69 9.85 -2.16
N GLU A 128 5.64 10.28 -3.00
CA GLU A 128 5.67 11.65 -3.50
C GLU A 128 4.44 11.96 -4.37
N THR A 129 4.11 11.07 -5.30
CA THR A 129 2.96 11.26 -6.19
C THR A 129 1.65 11.32 -5.40
N VAL A 130 1.48 10.45 -4.41
CA VAL A 130 0.30 10.42 -3.53
C VAL A 130 0.23 11.68 -2.69
N ALA A 131 1.30 12.09 -2.03
CA ALA A 131 1.33 13.31 -1.22
C ALA A 131 1.00 14.57 -2.02
N ARG A 132 1.39 14.63 -3.30
CA ARG A 132 1.10 15.78 -4.18
C ARG A 132 -0.33 15.82 -4.72
N ARG A 133 -1.02 14.67 -4.79
CA ARG A 133 -2.28 14.54 -5.57
C ARG A 133 -3.46 14.00 -4.76
N SER A 134 -3.22 13.51 -3.55
CA SER A 134 -4.27 12.98 -2.69
C SER A 134 -5.29 14.07 -2.38
N PRO A 135 -6.61 13.76 -2.41
CA PRO A 135 -7.66 14.68 -1.97
C PRO A 135 -7.69 14.84 -0.44
N VAL A 136 -6.99 13.98 0.30
CA VAL A 136 -6.97 13.95 1.78
C VAL A 136 -5.52 14.04 2.29
N PRO A 137 -5.31 14.41 3.57
CA PRO A 137 -3.98 14.46 4.18
C PRO A 137 -3.20 13.16 3.98
N VAL A 138 -1.88 13.29 3.82
CA VAL A 138 -0.95 12.17 3.64
C VAL A 138 0.17 12.26 4.66
N THR A 139 0.34 11.22 5.47
CA THR A 139 1.48 11.05 6.38
C THR A 139 2.49 10.11 5.74
N ILE A 140 3.74 10.57 5.63
CA ILE A 140 4.85 9.76 5.12
C ILE A 140 5.71 9.29 6.31
N VAL A 141 5.80 7.97 6.50
CA VAL A 141 6.52 7.32 7.60
C VAL A 141 7.89 6.82 7.13
N ARG A 142 8.92 6.90 7.99
CA ARG A 142 10.32 6.64 7.66
C ARG A 142 10.94 5.58 8.55
#